data_AF-K9UMQ8-F1
#
_entry.id   AF-K9UMQ8-F1
#
_cell.length_a   1.000
_cell.length_b   1.000
_cell.length_c   1.000
_cell.angle_alpha   90.00
_cell.angle_beta   90.00
_cell.angle_gamma   90.00
#
_symmetry.space_group_name_H-M   'P 1'
#
loop_
_entity.id
_entity.type
_entity.pdbx_description
1 polymer ?
#
loop_
_entity_poly.entity_id
_entity_poly.type
_entity_poly.pdbx_seq_one_letter_code
_entity_poly.pdbx_strand_id
1 'polypeptide(L)'
;MGGKLFNRGRIDRDRYLDIEADIRTYLDRYLGSDRYRIPRYYGDKPDFGDLDVIVCLDPGDNWQQIRQTIVNDLGIVEVKAAGSVFSTLYRDFQVDYFTAPSPYFESTYNYLSFNDLGNLIGKICRRFNLKYGERGLSYVYRYHNGNFQKEIELTQDFAVICRLLELDYGKWQAGFANITEIFEWTIACPYFSIAPYIDRSTSLERRVKERSTIQSFLDYLDRHQITKKYQYLDNRDDYLPWIAANFPTANLLDRIAAATAAAERSELVKAKFNGEIIMKLLPHLAGKELGHFIVNFKQQFTNFEEFIIVTELHEIERNILEFARSDRETSSKYN
;
A
#
# COMPACT_ATOMS: atom_id res chain seq x y z
N MET A 1 8.29 -4.58 -6.48
CA MET A 1 8.87 -4.59 -7.82
C MET A 1 10.03 -5.56 -7.84
N GLY A 2 10.01 -6.50 -8.80
CA GLY A 2 10.88 -7.68 -8.88
C GLY A 2 12.18 -7.44 -9.66
N GLY A 3 12.75 -6.24 -9.54
CA GLY A 3 13.67 -5.66 -10.53
C GLY A 3 15.01 -6.36 -10.81
N LYS A 4 15.23 -7.60 -10.36
CA LYS A 4 16.39 -8.44 -10.71
C LYS A 4 16.07 -9.94 -10.74
N LEU A 5 14.96 -10.35 -11.37
CA LEU A 5 14.61 -11.77 -11.42
C LEU A 5 15.41 -12.54 -12.48
N PHE A 6 15.70 -11.94 -13.65
CA PHE A 6 16.47 -12.60 -14.72
C PHE A 6 17.92 -12.11 -14.86
N ASN A 7 18.28 -10.97 -14.25
CA ASN A 7 19.63 -10.39 -14.22
C ASN A 7 20.32 -10.28 -15.62
N ARG A 8 19.59 -9.78 -16.63
CA ARG A 8 20.07 -9.64 -18.02
C ARG A 8 20.74 -8.29 -18.34
N GLY A 9 20.96 -7.44 -17.33
CA GLY A 9 21.51 -6.10 -17.51
C GLY A 9 20.45 -5.06 -17.92
N ARG A 10 20.89 -3.86 -18.26
CA ARG A 10 20.03 -2.77 -18.75
C ARG A 10 20.16 -2.67 -20.26
N ILE A 11 19.10 -2.31 -20.96
CA ILE A 11 19.10 -2.06 -22.41
C ILE A 11 19.01 -0.56 -22.70
N ASP A 12 19.50 -0.14 -23.86
CA ASP A 12 19.36 1.24 -24.33
C ASP A 12 17.90 1.60 -24.64
N ARG A 13 17.65 2.91 -24.70
CA ARG A 13 16.32 3.49 -24.93
C ARG A 13 15.66 3.03 -26.24
N ASP A 14 16.41 2.93 -27.33
CA ASP A 14 15.81 2.61 -28.64
C ASP A 14 15.31 1.16 -28.65
N ARG A 15 16.12 0.23 -28.12
CA ARG A 15 15.68 -1.16 -27.92
C ARG A 15 14.51 -1.28 -26.95
N TYR A 16 14.50 -0.48 -25.88
CA TYR A 16 13.39 -0.46 -24.93
C TYR A 16 12.07 -0.02 -25.60
N LEU A 17 12.11 1.05 -26.39
CA LEU A 17 10.94 1.59 -27.07
C LEU A 17 10.37 0.61 -28.12
N ASP A 18 11.24 -0.13 -28.83
CA ASP A 18 10.82 -1.21 -29.73
C ASP A 18 10.04 -2.29 -28.98
N ILE A 19 10.58 -2.77 -27.86
CA ILE A 19 9.92 -3.80 -27.03
C ILE A 19 8.63 -3.27 -26.39
N GLU A 20 8.64 -2.04 -25.88
CA GLU A 20 7.45 -1.40 -25.31
C GLU A 20 6.32 -1.30 -26.34
N ALA A 21 6.63 -0.87 -27.57
CA ALA A 21 5.65 -0.76 -28.65
C ALA A 21 5.04 -2.11 -29.05
N ASP A 22 5.86 -3.15 -29.12
CA ASP A 22 5.44 -4.52 -29.44
C ASP A 22 4.51 -5.07 -28.35
N ILE A 23 4.90 -4.94 -27.07
CA ILE A 23 4.08 -5.34 -25.93
C ILE A 23 2.77 -4.55 -25.87
N ARG A 24 2.78 -3.23 -26.12
CA ARG A 24 1.55 -2.42 -26.20
C ARG A 24 0.62 -2.92 -27.29
N THR A 25 1.15 -3.15 -28.50
CA THR A 25 0.36 -3.65 -29.63
C THR A 25 -0.26 -5.01 -29.35
N TYR A 26 0.45 -5.88 -28.63
CA TYR A 26 -0.10 -7.15 -28.17
C TYR A 26 -1.20 -6.95 -27.12
N LEU A 27 -0.95 -6.18 -26.06
CA LEU A 27 -1.89 -5.98 -24.96
C LEU A 27 -3.14 -5.19 -25.38
N ASP A 28 -3.02 -4.25 -26.30
CA ASP A 28 -4.17 -3.54 -26.89
C ASP A 28 -5.12 -4.50 -27.60
N ARG A 29 -4.59 -5.50 -28.30
CA ARG A 29 -5.39 -6.53 -28.98
C ARG A 29 -5.97 -7.55 -28.01
N TYR A 30 -5.21 -7.93 -26.99
CA TYR A 30 -5.59 -9.01 -26.07
C TYR A 30 -6.50 -8.53 -24.93
N LEU A 31 -6.07 -7.50 -24.19
CA LEU A 31 -6.78 -6.99 -23.02
C LEU A 31 -7.65 -5.78 -23.33
N GLY A 32 -7.25 -4.97 -24.31
CA GLY A 32 -7.82 -3.63 -24.54
C GLY A 32 -6.99 -2.53 -23.85
N SER A 33 -6.93 -1.37 -24.50
CA SER A 33 -6.08 -0.24 -24.08
C SER A 33 -6.45 0.37 -22.72
N ASP A 34 -7.66 0.13 -22.23
CA ASP A 34 -8.16 0.57 -20.93
C ASP A 34 -7.83 -0.41 -19.80
N ARG A 35 -7.37 -1.62 -20.12
CA ARG A 35 -7.15 -2.71 -19.16
C ARG A 35 -5.69 -2.89 -18.73
N TYR A 36 -4.76 -2.08 -19.22
CA TYR A 36 -3.39 -2.05 -18.74
C TYR A 36 -2.75 -0.65 -18.78
N ARG A 37 -1.72 -0.44 -17.96
CA ARG A 37 -0.88 0.77 -17.99
C ARG A 37 0.58 0.37 -17.89
N ILE A 38 1.42 1.09 -18.62
CA ILE A 38 2.88 1.03 -18.47
C ILE A 38 3.28 2.34 -17.79
N PRO A 39 3.86 2.31 -16.56
CA PRO A 39 4.24 3.50 -15.83
C PRO A 39 5.13 4.44 -16.65
N ARG A 40 4.91 5.75 -16.50
CA ARG A 40 5.68 6.75 -17.25
C ARG A 40 7.11 6.85 -16.72
N TYR A 41 8.00 7.32 -17.58
CA TYR A 41 9.38 7.68 -17.24
C TYR A 41 9.71 9.06 -17.81
N TYR A 42 10.82 9.66 -17.37
CA TYR A 42 11.28 10.95 -17.90
C TYR A 42 11.92 10.77 -19.29
N GLY A 43 11.85 11.81 -20.12
CA GLY A 43 12.11 11.72 -21.57
C GLY A 43 13.51 11.25 -21.96
N ASP A 44 14.54 11.75 -21.29
CA ASP A 44 15.96 11.49 -21.59
C ASP A 44 16.55 10.30 -20.84
N LYS A 45 15.71 9.42 -20.28
CA LYS A 45 16.17 8.20 -19.59
C LYS A 45 17.01 7.34 -20.56
N PRO A 46 18.31 7.12 -20.25
CA PRO A 46 19.24 6.54 -21.23
C PRO A 46 19.07 5.02 -21.39
N ASP A 47 18.65 4.33 -20.31
CA ASP A 47 18.57 2.89 -20.26
C ASP A 47 17.47 2.39 -19.30
N PHE A 48 17.10 1.12 -19.47
CA PHE A 48 15.99 0.47 -18.76
C PHE A 48 16.40 -0.92 -18.27
N GLY A 49 16.00 -1.29 -17.06
CA GLY A 49 16.29 -2.62 -16.49
C GLY A 49 15.20 -3.64 -16.79
N ASP A 50 13.97 -3.15 -16.93
CA ASP A 50 12.74 -3.90 -17.05
C ASP A 50 11.64 -3.04 -17.70
N LEU A 51 10.57 -3.70 -18.17
CA LEU A 51 9.30 -3.10 -18.57
C LEU A 51 8.22 -3.49 -17.55
N ASP A 52 7.74 -2.53 -16.78
CA ASP A 52 6.62 -2.72 -15.86
C ASP A 52 5.27 -2.59 -16.58
N VAL A 53 4.37 -3.54 -16.36
CA VAL A 53 3.00 -3.56 -16.89
C VAL A 53 2.02 -3.76 -15.73
N ILE A 54 1.16 -2.77 -15.51
CA ILE A 54 0.03 -2.84 -14.58
C ILE A 54 -1.16 -3.40 -15.35
N VAL A 55 -1.73 -4.52 -14.90
CA VAL A 55 -2.95 -5.12 -15.46
C VAL A 55 -4.13 -4.82 -14.54
N CYS A 56 -5.19 -4.25 -15.12
CA CYS A 56 -6.46 -3.99 -14.42
C CYS A 56 -7.24 -5.30 -14.27
N LEU A 57 -7.58 -5.64 -13.02
CA LEU A 57 -8.46 -6.75 -12.69
C LEU A 57 -9.82 -6.25 -12.17
N ASP A 58 -10.87 -6.65 -12.87
CA ASP A 58 -12.26 -6.54 -12.47
C ASP A 58 -12.71 -7.79 -11.68
N PRO A 59 -13.81 -7.71 -10.90
CA PRO A 59 -14.40 -8.88 -10.26
C PRO A 59 -14.74 -9.97 -11.27
N GLY A 60 -14.16 -11.15 -11.08
CA GLY A 60 -14.37 -12.31 -11.96
C GLY A 60 -13.23 -12.60 -12.93
N ASP A 61 -12.27 -11.68 -13.08
CA ASP A 61 -11.09 -11.95 -13.89
C ASP A 61 -10.22 -13.06 -13.31
N ASN A 62 -9.69 -13.91 -14.20
CA ASN A 62 -8.79 -14.99 -13.83
C ASN A 62 -7.35 -14.64 -14.19
N TRP A 63 -6.60 -14.14 -13.21
CA TRP A 63 -5.19 -13.78 -13.42
C TRP A 63 -4.31 -14.94 -13.90
N GLN A 64 -4.60 -16.18 -13.49
CA GLN A 64 -3.84 -17.33 -13.97
C GLN A 64 -4.06 -17.58 -15.45
N GLN A 65 -5.30 -17.46 -15.91
CA GLN A 65 -5.63 -17.58 -17.33
C GLN A 65 -4.96 -16.49 -18.14
N ILE A 66 -5.02 -15.23 -17.68
CA ILE A 66 -4.40 -14.09 -18.35
C ILE A 66 -2.89 -14.32 -18.53
N ARG A 67 -2.18 -14.72 -17.47
CA ARG A 67 -0.74 -15.04 -17.54
C ARG A 67 -0.45 -16.14 -18.55
N GLN A 68 -1.25 -17.21 -18.55
CA GLN A 68 -1.03 -18.34 -19.46
C GLN A 68 -1.22 -17.92 -20.92
N THR A 69 -2.21 -17.08 -21.21
CA THR A 69 -2.42 -16.53 -22.55
C THR A 69 -1.24 -15.66 -22.99
N ILE A 70 -0.77 -14.75 -22.14
CA ILE A 70 0.44 -13.92 -22.41
C ILE A 70 1.64 -14.80 -22.77
N VAL A 71 1.88 -15.86 -22.00
CA VAL A 71 3.00 -16.79 -22.24
C VAL A 71 2.87 -17.50 -23.58
N ASN A 72 1.68 -18.03 -23.87
CA ASN A 72 1.44 -18.81 -25.08
C ASN A 72 1.53 -17.93 -26.34
N ASP A 73 0.87 -16.77 -26.33
CA ASP A 73 0.77 -15.91 -27.51
C ASP A 73 2.12 -15.28 -27.88
N LEU A 74 2.93 -14.91 -26.87
CA LEU A 74 4.25 -14.32 -27.06
C LEU A 74 5.37 -15.35 -27.19
N GLY A 75 5.06 -16.66 -27.10
CA GLY A 75 6.06 -17.73 -27.19
C GLY A 75 7.12 -17.67 -26.09
N ILE A 76 6.73 -17.27 -24.88
CA ILE A 76 7.65 -17.04 -23.76
C ILE A 76 8.05 -18.39 -23.15
N VAL A 77 9.36 -18.63 -23.03
CA VAL A 77 9.90 -19.87 -22.46
C VAL A 77 10.32 -19.68 -21.00
N GLU A 78 10.85 -18.51 -20.65
CA GLU A 78 11.36 -18.23 -19.31
C GLU A 78 10.40 -17.32 -18.53
N VAL A 79 9.85 -17.83 -17.43
CA VAL A 79 8.94 -17.11 -16.52
C VAL A 79 9.35 -17.28 -15.06
N LYS A 80 9.10 -16.26 -14.25
CA LYS A 80 9.27 -16.28 -12.78
C LYS A 80 8.08 -15.59 -12.13
N ALA A 81 7.62 -16.11 -10.99
CA ALA A 81 6.58 -15.46 -10.20
C ALA A 81 7.07 -15.28 -8.76
N ALA A 82 6.93 -14.06 -8.23
CA ALA A 82 7.30 -13.74 -6.86
C ALA A 82 6.22 -12.84 -6.24
N GLY A 83 5.43 -13.40 -5.32
CA GLY A 83 4.28 -12.69 -4.74
C GLY A 83 3.27 -12.30 -5.81
N SER A 84 2.96 -11.01 -5.92
CA SER A 84 2.01 -10.46 -6.91
C SER A 84 2.63 -10.17 -8.27
N VAL A 85 3.96 -10.32 -8.43
CA VAL A 85 4.67 -10.01 -9.67
C VAL A 85 4.87 -11.28 -10.50
N PHE A 86 4.51 -11.19 -11.78
CA PHE A 86 4.75 -12.18 -12.81
C PHE A 86 5.73 -11.61 -13.83
N SER A 87 6.93 -12.17 -13.88
CA SER A 87 8.01 -11.69 -14.72
C SER A 87 8.26 -12.67 -15.86
N THR A 88 8.40 -12.14 -17.07
CA THR A 88 8.76 -12.92 -18.26
C THR A 88 10.07 -12.42 -18.85
N LEU A 89 10.75 -13.29 -19.59
CA LEU A 89 11.84 -12.89 -20.45
C LEU A 89 11.35 -12.84 -21.90
N TYR A 90 11.11 -11.63 -22.40
CA TYR A 90 10.65 -11.37 -23.75
C TYR A 90 11.76 -10.67 -24.56
N ARG A 91 12.21 -11.30 -25.65
CA ARG A 91 13.32 -10.79 -26.50
C ARG A 91 14.57 -10.41 -25.68
N ASP A 92 14.95 -11.29 -24.76
CA ASP A 92 16.04 -11.13 -23.78
C ASP A 92 15.92 -9.94 -22.82
N PHE A 93 14.70 -9.41 -22.65
CA PHE A 93 14.40 -8.31 -21.75
C PHE A 93 13.32 -8.70 -20.73
N GLN A 94 13.46 -8.24 -19.49
CA GLN A 94 12.52 -8.55 -18.43
C GLN A 94 11.25 -7.70 -18.58
N VAL A 95 10.08 -8.35 -18.66
CA VAL A 95 8.77 -7.70 -18.61
C VAL A 95 8.05 -8.16 -17.35
N ASP A 96 7.80 -7.23 -16.45
CA ASP A 96 7.18 -7.46 -15.15
C ASP A 96 5.71 -7.06 -15.20
N TYR A 97 4.83 -8.05 -15.12
CA TYR A 97 3.40 -7.86 -14.99
C TYR A 97 2.98 -7.93 -13.52
N PHE A 98 2.16 -7.00 -13.09
CA PHE A 98 1.50 -7.06 -11.80
C PHE A 98 0.10 -6.48 -11.90
N THR A 99 -0.72 -6.76 -10.91
CA THR A 99 -2.15 -6.50 -10.99
C THR A 99 -2.57 -5.38 -10.06
N ALA A 100 -3.53 -4.57 -10.50
CA ALA A 100 -4.22 -3.62 -9.67
C ALA A 100 -5.73 -3.83 -9.81
N PRO A 101 -6.49 -3.88 -8.71
CA PRO A 101 -7.94 -3.88 -8.77
C PRO A 101 -8.45 -2.62 -9.47
N SER A 102 -9.51 -2.76 -10.26
CA SER A 102 -10.13 -1.67 -11.04
C SER A 102 -10.30 -0.34 -10.29
N PRO A 103 -10.78 -0.30 -9.03
CA PRO A 103 -10.86 0.95 -8.27
C PRO A 103 -9.51 1.65 -8.04
N TYR A 104 -8.41 0.91 -7.95
CA TYR A 104 -7.08 1.45 -7.63
C TYR A 104 -6.14 1.50 -8.85
N PHE A 105 -6.66 1.18 -10.03
CA PHE A 105 -5.84 0.99 -11.23
C PHE A 105 -5.10 2.28 -11.62
N GLU A 106 -5.84 3.38 -11.76
CA GLU A 106 -5.26 4.68 -12.10
C GLU A 106 -4.39 5.25 -10.98
N SER A 107 -4.77 5.08 -9.72
CA SER A 107 -3.94 5.53 -8.59
C SER A 107 -2.62 4.75 -8.50
N THR A 108 -2.63 3.46 -8.82
CA THR A 108 -1.42 2.61 -8.91
C THR A 108 -0.52 3.10 -10.03
N TYR A 109 -1.09 3.36 -11.20
CA TYR A 109 -0.36 3.94 -12.35
C TYR A 109 0.29 5.28 -12.02
N ASN A 110 -0.45 6.19 -11.39
CA ASN A 110 0.06 7.51 -11.00
C ASN A 110 1.18 7.41 -9.97
N TYR A 111 1.05 6.50 -9.00
CA TYR A 111 2.05 6.29 -7.95
C TYR A 111 3.36 5.70 -8.48
N LEU A 112 3.30 4.79 -9.45
CA LEU A 112 4.47 4.12 -10.03
C LEU A 112 5.11 4.90 -11.18
N SER A 113 4.40 5.89 -11.74
CA SER A 113 4.94 6.74 -12.79
C SER A 113 6.04 7.67 -12.28
N PHE A 114 7.03 7.90 -13.15
CA PHE A 114 8.20 8.74 -12.93
C PHE A 114 9.14 8.24 -11.81
N ASN A 115 9.41 6.93 -11.82
CA ASN A 115 10.31 6.23 -10.89
C ASN A 115 9.91 6.42 -9.42
N ASP A 116 10.69 7.15 -8.63
CA ASP A 116 10.49 7.34 -7.20
C ASP A 116 9.62 8.55 -6.84
N LEU A 117 9.04 9.25 -7.82
CA LEU A 117 8.21 10.44 -7.58
C LEU A 117 7.10 10.17 -6.55
N GLY A 118 6.38 9.05 -6.67
CA GLY A 118 5.36 8.68 -5.70
C GLY A 118 5.89 8.53 -4.26
N ASN A 119 7.14 8.10 -4.10
CA ASN A 119 7.78 8.01 -2.79
C ASN A 119 8.19 9.38 -2.24
N LEU A 120 8.59 10.31 -3.09
CA LEU A 120 8.90 11.69 -2.70
C LEU A 120 7.63 12.42 -2.23
N ILE A 121 6.54 12.31 -3.00
CA ILE A 121 5.22 12.83 -2.60
C ILE A 121 4.79 12.20 -1.28
N GLY A 122 4.92 10.88 -1.12
CA GLY A 122 4.57 10.17 0.11
C GLY A 122 5.32 10.67 1.34
N LYS A 123 6.58 11.10 1.20
CA LYS A 123 7.35 11.71 2.30
C LYS A 123 6.77 13.06 2.74
N ILE A 124 6.29 13.88 1.80
CA ILE A 124 5.62 15.15 2.09
C ILE A 124 4.29 14.86 2.83
N CYS A 125 3.45 14.00 2.25
CA CYS A 125 2.15 13.62 2.82
C CYS A 125 2.24 13.09 4.27
N ARG A 126 3.26 12.28 4.57
CA ARG A 126 3.45 11.66 5.90
C ARG A 126 3.50 12.67 7.05
N ARG A 127 3.88 13.92 6.78
CA ARG A 127 3.94 14.99 7.79
C ARG A 127 2.56 15.49 8.24
N PHE A 128 1.52 15.21 7.45
CA PHE A 128 0.13 15.59 7.71
C PHE A 128 -0.75 14.42 8.19
N ASN A 129 -0.14 13.33 8.69
CA ASN A 129 -0.84 12.05 8.91
C ASN A 129 -1.48 11.48 7.64
N LEU A 130 -1.01 11.87 6.46
CA LEU A 130 -1.46 11.32 5.19
C LEU A 130 -0.53 10.21 4.69
N LYS A 131 -1.09 9.25 3.98
CA LYS A 131 -0.36 8.20 3.27
C LYS A 131 -0.73 8.26 1.80
N TYR A 132 0.25 8.51 0.95
CA TYR A 132 0.12 8.38 -0.50
C TYR A 132 0.76 7.06 -0.95
N GLY A 133 0.04 6.32 -1.80
CA GLY A 133 0.47 5.03 -2.34
C GLY A 133 -0.39 4.57 -3.51
N GLU A 134 -0.34 3.27 -3.82
CA GLU A 134 -1.07 2.66 -4.94
C GLU A 134 -2.59 2.82 -4.86
N ARG A 135 -3.15 3.01 -3.66
CA ARG A 135 -4.59 3.27 -3.43
C ARG A 135 -4.96 4.76 -3.41
N GLY A 136 -4.04 5.64 -3.84
CA GLY A 136 -4.22 7.08 -3.75
C GLY A 136 -3.81 7.61 -2.37
N LEU A 137 -4.59 8.56 -1.86
CA LEU A 137 -4.32 9.28 -0.62
C LEU A 137 -5.28 8.85 0.49
N SER A 138 -4.74 8.52 1.65
CA SER A 138 -5.48 8.15 2.86
C SER A 138 -5.04 8.95 4.07
N TYR A 139 -5.96 9.24 4.98
CA TYR A 139 -5.65 9.70 6.33
C TYR A 139 -5.30 8.51 7.22
N VAL A 140 -4.22 8.61 8.00
CA VAL A 140 -3.77 7.58 8.92
C VAL A 140 -4.22 7.95 10.32
N TYR A 141 -5.40 7.48 10.69
CA TYR A 141 -5.94 7.62 12.03
C TYR A 141 -5.19 6.73 13.01
N ARG A 142 -4.85 7.27 14.19
CA ARG A 142 -4.20 6.56 15.28
C ARG A 142 -4.97 6.81 16.57
N TYR A 143 -5.25 5.74 17.29
CA TYR A 143 -5.91 5.77 18.59
C TYR A 143 -4.94 5.27 19.68
N HIS A 144 -5.01 5.87 20.87
CA HIS A 144 -4.09 5.67 22.02
C HIS A 144 -2.61 5.47 21.66
N ASN A 145 -1.91 6.56 21.35
CA ASN A 145 -0.46 6.57 21.05
C ASN A 145 -0.01 5.59 19.93
N GLY A 146 -0.94 5.08 19.11
CA GLY A 146 -0.62 4.22 17.96
C GLY A 146 -0.93 2.73 18.13
N ASN A 147 -1.53 2.30 19.23
CA ASN A 147 -1.91 0.89 19.45
C ASN A 147 -3.00 0.41 18.46
N PHE A 148 -3.81 1.33 17.97
CA PHE A 148 -4.74 1.09 16.88
C PHE A 148 -4.48 2.09 15.76
N GLN A 149 -4.35 1.60 14.53
CA GLN A 149 -4.16 2.41 13.34
C GLN A 149 -5.17 2.00 12.28
N LYS A 150 -5.86 2.98 11.69
CA LYS A 150 -6.77 2.79 10.57
C LYS A 150 -6.45 3.76 9.44
N GLU A 151 -6.38 3.24 8.22
CA GLU A 151 -6.26 4.06 7.02
C GLU A 151 -7.66 4.37 6.50
N ILE A 152 -7.95 5.66 6.35
CA ILE A 152 -9.22 6.20 5.88
C ILE A 152 -8.95 6.83 4.52
N GLU A 153 -9.40 6.17 3.45
CA GLU A 153 -9.24 6.67 2.09
C GLU A 153 -9.87 8.05 1.89
N LEU A 154 -9.14 8.98 1.29
CA LEU A 154 -9.59 10.35 1.01
C LEU A 154 -9.90 10.55 -0.47
N THR A 155 -9.00 10.12 -1.36
CA THR A 155 -9.17 10.21 -2.81
C THR A 155 -8.22 9.28 -3.55
N GLN A 156 -8.63 8.83 -4.73
CA GLN A 156 -7.80 8.13 -5.71
C GLN A 156 -7.36 9.07 -6.85
N ASP A 157 -7.96 10.26 -6.96
CA ASP A 157 -7.70 11.23 -8.01
C ASP A 157 -6.40 12.01 -7.74
N PHE A 158 -5.39 11.76 -8.59
CA PHE A 158 -4.09 12.38 -8.46
C PHE A 158 -4.11 13.91 -8.69
N ALA A 159 -5.04 14.42 -9.51
CA ALA A 159 -5.20 15.87 -9.69
C ALA A 159 -5.65 16.55 -8.40
N VAL A 160 -6.54 15.90 -7.63
CA VAL A 160 -6.96 16.38 -6.29
C VAL A 160 -5.76 16.37 -5.34
N ILE A 161 -4.93 15.32 -5.36
CA ILE A 161 -3.72 15.22 -4.54
C ILE A 161 -2.72 16.33 -4.89
N CYS A 162 -2.49 16.58 -6.17
CA CYS A 162 -1.67 17.70 -6.63
C CYS A 162 -2.23 19.05 -6.17
N ARG A 163 -3.55 19.28 -6.22
CA ARG A 163 -4.16 20.51 -5.70
C ARG A 163 -3.94 20.69 -4.21
N LEU A 164 -4.11 19.63 -3.40
CA LEU A 164 -3.84 19.67 -1.96
C LEU A 164 -2.39 20.10 -1.68
N LEU A 165 -1.45 19.57 -2.47
CA LEU A 165 -0.02 19.82 -2.32
C LEU A 165 0.47 21.07 -3.07
N GLU A 166 -0.42 21.80 -3.73
CA GLU A 166 -0.11 22.94 -4.60
C GLU A 166 0.97 22.62 -5.64
N LEU A 167 0.87 21.43 -6.22
CA LEU A 167 1.74 20.92 -7.27
C LEU A 167 1.08 21.09 -8.64
N ASP A 168 1.89 21.40 -9.66
CA ASP A 168 1.43 21.58 -11.03
C ASP A 168 1.07 20.23 -11.68
N TYR A 169 -0.21 19.87 -11.63
CA TYR A 169 -0.71 18.66 -12.28
C TYR A 169 -0.56 18.71 -13.81
N GLY A 170 -0.65 19.90 -14.42
CA GLY A 170 -0.47 20.07 -15.86
C GLY A 170 0.95 19.70 -16.30
N LYS A 171 1.96 20.10 -15.52
CA LYS A 171 3.35 19.65 -15.74
C LYS A 171 3.50 18.14 -15.61
N TRP A 172 2.85 17.52 -14.61
CA TRP A 172 2.86 16.06 -14.47
C TRP A 172 2.20 15.37 -15.68
N GLN A 173 1.09 15.90 -16.19
CA GLN A 173 0.42 15.38 -17.39
C GLN A 173 1.30 15.51 -18.63
N ALA A 174 1.91 16.67 -18.86
CA ALA A 174 2.86 16.88 -19.96
C ALA A 174 4.08 15.94 -19.86
N GLY A 175 4.48 15.60 -18.63
CA GLY A 175 5.63 14.77 -18.33
C GLY A 175 6.90 15.58 -18.12
N PHE A 176 7.97 14.87 -17.80
CA PHE A 176 9.26 15.45 -17.44
C PHE A 176 10.30 15.12 -18.52
N ALA A 177 11.03 16.13 -18.98
CA ALA A 177 12.09 15.93 -19.96
C ALA A 177 13.24 15.11 -19.38
N ASN A 178 13.57 15.36 -18.10
CA ASN A 178 14.68 14.73 -17.40
C ASN A 178 14.37 14.55 -15.91
N ILE A 179 15.27 13.87 -15.20
CA ILE A 179 15.12 13.61 -13.76
C ILE A 179 15.17 14.88 -12.92
N THR A 180 15.90 15.91 -13.37
CA THR A 180 16.00 17.19 -12.67
C THR A 180 14.65 17.90 -12.62
N GLU A 181 13.86 17.89 -13.69
CA GLU A 181 12.52 18.49 -13.66
C GLU A 181 11.59 17.79 -12.64
N ILE A 182 11.73 16.47 -12.44
CA ILE A 182 10.99 15.75 -11.39
C ILE A 182 11.37 16.28 -10.00
N PHE A 183 12.66 16.53 -9.77
CA PHE A 183 13.18 17.05 -8.51
C PHE A 183 12.70 18.47 -8.27
N GLU A 184 12.80 19.34 -9.27
CA GLU A 184 12.34 20.73 -9.20
C GLU A 184 10.83 20.80 -8.94
N TRP A 185 10.04 20.00 -9.64
CA TRP A 185 8.60 19.89 -9.41
C TRP A 185 8.28 19.43 -7.99
N THR A 186 9.02 18.45 -7.46
CA THR A 186 8.85 17.99 -6.07
C THR A 186 9.18 19.10 -5.06
N ILE A 187 10.28 19.82 -5.27
CA ILE A 187 10.75 20.90 -4.38
C ILE A 187 9.83 22.12 -4.47
N ALA A 188 9.18 22.35 -5.61
CA ALA A 188 8.22 23.43 -5.80
C ALA A 188 7.03 23.35 -4.83
N CYS A 189 6.64 22.14 -4.39
CA CYS A 189 5.60 21.95 -3.37
C CYS A 189 5.86 22.85 -2.15
N PRO A 190 4.93 23.75 -1.77
CA PRO A 190 5.09 24.64 -0.61
C PRO A 190 5.40 23.90 0.69
N TYR A 191 4.83 22.69 0.82
CA TYR A 191 5.00 21.80 1.96
C TYR A 191 6.29 20.97 1.91
N PHE A 192 7.13 21.11 0.89
CA PHE A 192 8.43 20.44 0.86
C PHE A 192 9.33 20.96 1.99
N SER A 193 10.00 20.03 2.67
CA SER A 193 11.00 20.33 3.68
C SER A 193 12.18 19.39 3.54
N ILE A 194 13.39 19.94 3.55
CA ILE A 194 14.62 19.15 3.43
C ILE A 194 14.92 18.32 4.69
N ALA A 195 14.35 18.67 5.84
CA ALA A 195 14.68 18.05 7.13
C ALA A 195 14.67 16.49 7.13
N PRO A 196 13.68 15.78 6.53
CA PRO A 196 13.65 14.32 6.48
C PRO A 196 14.71 13.66 5.59
N TYR A 197 15.47 14.45 4.84
CA TYR A 197 16.55 14.00 3.95
C TYR A 197 17.93 14.26 4.55
N ILE A 198 18.04 15.24 5.46
CA ILE A 198 19.24 15.52 6.25
C ILE A 198 19.38 14.51 7.38
N ASP A 199 18.30 14.28 8.13
CA ASP A 199 18.27 13.30 9.20
C ASP A 199 18.11 11.89 8.61
N ARG A 200 19.25 11.27 8.26
CA ARG A 200 19.33 9.98 7.57
C ARG A 200 18.85 8.84 8.45
N SER A 201 17.52 8.68 8.54
CA SER A 201 16.94 7.47 9.14
C SER A 201 17.48 6.20 8.47
N THR A 202 17.60 5.11 9.24
CA THR A 202 17.93 3.76 8.72
C THR A 202 17.06 3.34 7.54
N SER A 203 15.79 3.77 7.52
CA SER A 203 14.87 3.52 6.40
C SER A 203 15.26 4.23 5.09
N LEU A 204 15.80 5.45 5.19
CA LEU A 204 16.29 6.21 4.05
C LEU A 204 17.59 5.59 3.53
N GLU A 205 18.50 5.20 4.42
CA GLU A 205 19.76 4.54 4.06
C GLU A 205 19.54 3.24 3.30
N ARG A 206 18.58 2.41 3.73
CA ARG A 206 18.22 1.20 2.99
C ARG A 206 17.72 1.53 1.58
N ARG A 207 16.84 2.53 1.44
CA ARG A 207 16.29 2.93 0.14
C ARG A 207 17.35 3.52 -0.79
N VAL A 208 18.30 4.28 -0.25
CA VAL A 208 19.45 4.78 -1.00
C VAL A 208 20.25 3.64 -1.64
N LYS A 209 20.44 2.53 -0.92
CA LYS A 209 21.12 1.34 -1.45
C LYS A 209 20.29 0.60 -2.52
N GLU A 210 18.97 0.66 -2.41
CA GLU A 210 18.04 -0.08 -3.27
C GLU A 210 17.62 0.70 -4.53
N ARG A 211 17.65 2.04 -4.51
CA ARG A 211 17.06 2.89 -5.56
C ARG A 211 17.93 4.07 -5.93
N SER A 212 18.42 4.07 -7.16
CA SER A 212 19.30 5.11 -7.70
C SER A 212 18.65 6.50 -7.70
N THR A 213 17.34 6.61 -7.95
CA THR A 213 16.65 7.91 -8.04
C THR A 213 16.63 8.64 -6.69
N ILE A 214 16.47 7.95 -5.56
CA ILE A 214 16.54 8.57 -4.23
C ILE A 214 17.95 9.11 -3.96
N GLN A 215 18.99 8.34 -4.32
CA GLN A 215 20.37 8.82 -4.20
C GLN A 215 20.59 10.07 -5.07
N SER A 216 20.18 10.03 -6.34
CA SER A 216 20.28 11.19 -7.24
C SER A 216 19.53 12.42 -6.72
N PHE A 217 18.40 12.24 -6.04
CA PHE A 217 17.67 13.35 -5.42
C PHE A 217 18.45 13.96 -4.25
N LEU A 218 19.06 13.13 -3.39
CA LEU A 218 19.91 13.62 -2.30
C LEU A 218 21.12 14.39 -2.83
N ASP A 219 21.77 13.86 -3.87
CA ASP A 219 22.91 14.51 -4.52
C ASP A 219 22.49 15.85 -5.16
N TYR A 220 21.28 15.92 -5.74
CA TYR A 220 20.72 17.15 -6.28
C TYR A 220 20.47 18.18 -5.17
N LEU A 221 19.87 17.80 -4.05
CA LEU A 221 19.62 18.69 -2.91
C LEU A 221 20.93 19.28 -2.37
N ASP A 222 21.98 18.45 -2.24
CA ASP A 222 23.30 18.87 -1.76
C ASP A 222 24.00 19.79 -2.78
N ARG A 223 24.09 19.37 -4.05
CA ARG A 223 24.74 20.17 -5.11
C ARG A 223 24.12 21.54 -5.29
N HIS A 224 22.79 21.63 -5.21
CA HIS A 224 22.05 22.88 -5.36
C HIS A 224 21.85 23.64 -4.04
N GLN A 225 22.43 23.16 -2.94
CA GLN A 225 22.37 23.80 -1.61
C GLN A 225 20.94 24.16 -1.21
N ILE A 226 20.01 23.23 -1.44
CA ILE A 226 18.59 23.44 -1.13
C ILE A 226 18.44 23.54 0.39
N THR A 227 17.87 24.65 0.87
CA THR A 227 17.68 24.89 2.31
C THR A 227 16.21 25.02 2.71
N LYS A 228 15.28 24.79 1.77
CA LYS A 228 13.84 24.93 1.97
C LYS A 228 13.36 24.06 3.14
N LYS A 229 12.80 24.73 4.15
CA LYS A 229 12.17 24.11 5.31
C LYS A 229 10.74 24.59 5.41
N TYR A 230 9.84 23.64 5.65
CA TYR A 230 8.47 23.93 6.06
C TYR A 230 8.35 23.71 7.57
N GLN A 231 7.74 24.67 8.26
CA GLN A 231 7.43 24.56 9.69
C GLN A 231 6.10 23.83 9.83
N TYR A 232 6.16 22.54 10.16
CA TYR A 232 4.97 21.77 10.44
C TYR A 232 4.48 22.05 11.86
N LEU A 233 3.17 21.91 12.08
CA LEU A 233 2.58 21.89 13.41
C LEU A 233 3.17 20.73 14.22
N ASP A 234 3.37 20.97 15.52
CA ASP A 234 3.95 19.97 16.43
C ASP A 234 3.04 18.74 16.53
N ASN A 235 1.74 18.98 16.70
CA ASN A 235 0.73 17.94 16.63
C ASN A 235 0.19 17.81 15.21
N ARG A 236 0.32 16.62 14.62
CA ARG A 236 -0.14 16.35 13.26
C ARG A 236 -1.66 16.29 13.15
N ASP A 237 -2.36 16.03 14.25
CA ASP A 237 -3.83 15.99 14.25
C ASP A 237 -4.43 17.40 14.12
N ASP A 238 -3.65 18.45 14.36
CA ASP A 238 -4.08 19.84 14.16
C ASP A 238 -4.33 20.17 12.68
N TYR A 239 -3.83 19.33 11.76
CA TYR A 239 -4.14 19.43 10.32
C TYR A 239 -5.51 18.86 9.96
N LEU A 240 -6.18 18.13 10.86
CA LEU A 240 -7.42 17.43 10.55
C LEU A 240 -8.53 18.34 9.98
N PRO A 241 -8.78 19.56 10.51
CA PRO A 241 -9.77 20.47 9.93
C PRO A 241 -9.44 20.87 8.48
N TRP A 242 -8.16 21.15 8.20
CA TRP A 242 -7.69 21.49 6.85
C TRP A 242 -7.84 20.30 5.88
N ILE A 243 -7.53 19.08 6.33
CA ILE A 243 -7.71 17.86 5.54
C ILE A 243 -9.20 17.64 5.26
N ALA A 244 -10.06 17.69 6.29
CA ALA A 244 -11.50 17.50 6.13
C ALA A 244 -12.12 18.53 5.17
N ALA A 245 -11.68 19.79 5.23
CA ALA A 245 -12.14 20.85 4.32
C ALA A 245 -11.76 20.59 2.85
N ASN A 246 -10.59 19.98 2.60
CA ASN A 246 -10.14 19.64 1.24
C ASN A 246 -10.78 18.35 0.70
N PHE A 247 -11.34 17.50 1.57
CA PHE A 247 -11.95 16.21 1.20
C PHE A 247 -13.35 16.04 1.81
N PRO A 248 -14.32 16.93 1.50
CA PRO A 248 -15.64 16.89 2.12
C PRO A 248 -16.40 15.59 1.82
N THR A 249 -16.24 15.04 0.61
CA THR A 249 -16.89 13.78 0.19
C THR A 249 -16.33 12.54 0.88
N ALA A 250 -15.14 12.63 1.49
CA ALA A 250 -14.53 11.52 2.22
C ALA A 250 -15.20 11.25 3.58
N ASN A 251 -16.05 12.17 4.07
CA ASN A 251 -16.71 12.12 5.38
C ASN A 251 -15.70 11.77 6.50
N LEU A 252 -14.54 12.43 6.48
CA LEU A 252 -13.39 12.04 7.30
C LEU A 252 -13.70 12.03 8.79
N LEU A 253 -14.36 13.07 9.30
CA LEU A 253 -14.68 13.20 10.73
C LEU A 253 -15.63 12.08 11.20
N ASP A 254 -16.66 11.77 10.43
CA ASP A 254 -17.60 10.68 10.75
C ASP A 254 -16.91 9.32 10.73
N ARG A 255 -16.00 9.10 9.77
CA ARG A 255 -15.22 7.86 9.69
C ARG A 255 -14.21 7.73 10.82
N ILE A 256 -13.67 8.84 11.31
CA ILE A 256 -12.83 8.87 12.52
C ILE A 256 -13.68 8.54 13.75
N ALA A 257 -14.86 9.15 13.89
CA ALA A 257 -15.78 8.86 15.00
C ALA A 257 -16.17 7.37 15.02
N ALA A 258 -16.55 6.81 13.87
CA ALA A 258 -16.85 5.39 13.73
C ALA A 258 -15.62 4.49 14.02
N ALA A 259 -14.43 4.90 13.60
CA ALA A 259 -13.20 4.16 13.91
C ALA A 259 -12.85 4.20 15.40
N THR A 260 -13.14 5.31 16.07
CA THR A 260 -12.93 5.50 17.52
C THR A 260 -13.87 4.60 18.30
N ALA A 261 -15.17 4.64 18.01
CA ALA A 261 -16.16 3.76 18.63
C ALA A 261 -15.82 2.26 18.44
N ALA A 262 -15.33 1.88 17.25
CA ALA A 262 -14.89 0.51 17.00
C ALA A 262 -13.62 0.14 17.81
N ALA A 263 -12.69 1.08 17.99
CA ALA A 263 -11.49 0.86 18.79
C ALA A 263 -11.83 0.72 20.28
N GLU A 264 -12.65 1.62 20.82
CA GLU A 264 -13.18 1.55 22.20
C GLU A 264 -13.91 0.22 22.45
N ARG A 265 -14.78 -0.19 21.52
CA ARG A 265 -15.46 -1.49 21.57
C ARG A 265 -14.46 -2.65 21.64
N SER A 266 -13.42 -2.61 20.81
CA SER A 266 -12.38 -3.65 20.80
C SER A 266 -11.60 -3.71 22.11
N GLU A 267 -11.33 -2.56 22.74
CA GLU A 267 -10.66 -2.51 24.05
C GLU A 267 -11.54 -3.09 25.16
N LEU A 268 -12.83 -2.76 25.18
CA LEU A 268 -13.78 -3.36 26.14
C LEU A 268 -13.83 -4.88 26.00
N VAL A 269 -13.89 -5.39 24.76
CA VAL A 269 -13.87 -6.83 24.50
C VAL A 269 -12.55 -7.45 24.96
N LYS A 270 -11.40 -6.87 24.61
CA LYS A 270 -10.08 -7.40 24.99
C LYS A 270 -9.86 -7.38 26.51
N ALA A 271 -10.40 -6.39 27.21
CA ALA A 271 -10.29 -6.30 28.67
C ALA A 271 -11.02 -7.47 29.38
N LYS A 272 -12.11 -7.96 28.79
CA LYS A 272 -12.93 -9.04 29.34
C LYS A 272 -12.65 -10.41 28.74
N PHE A 273 -12.11 -10.46 27.52
CA PHE A 273 -11.90 -11.68 26.76
C PHE A 273 -10.65 -11.59 25.89
N ASN A 274 -9.61 -12.30 26.30
CA ASN A 274 -8.37 -12.46 25.54
C ASN A 274 -7.70 -13.80 25.87
N GLY A 275 -6.65 -14.14 25.12
CA GLY A 275 -5.93 -15.41 25.31
C GLY A 275 -5.31 -15.57 26.70
N GLU A 276 -4.84 -14.49 27.32
CA GLU A 276 -4.25 -14.52 28.67
C GLU A 276 -5.29 -14.88 29.73
N ILE A 277 -6.49 -14.30 29.66
CA ILE A 277 -7.62 -14.63 30.54
C ILE A 277 -7.99 -16.10 30.38
N ILE A 278 -8.10 -16.60 29.14
CA ILE A 278 -8.46 -17.99 28.88
C ILE A 278 -7.37 -18.94 29.39
N MET A 279 -6.08 -18.64 29.14
CA MET A 279 -4.97 -19.45 29.66
C MET A 279 -4.92 -19.43 31.19
N LYS A 280 -5.30 -18.33 31.85
CA LYS A 280 -5.40 -18.28 33.30
C LYS A 280 -6.49 -19.22 33.84
N LEU A 281 -7.63 -19.32 33.15
CA LEU A 281 -8.74 -20.21 33.52
C LEU A 281 -8.46 -21.67 33.12
N LEU A 282 -7.80 -21.88 31.98
CA LEU A 282 -7.56 -23.17 31.34
C LEU A 282 -6.06 -23.29 30.95
N PRO A 283 -5.15 -23.53 31.92
CA PRO A 283 -3.69 -23.45 31.70
C PRO A 283 -3.11 -24.48 30.72
N HIS A 284 -3.89 -25.49 30.35
CA HIS A 284 -3.50 -26.51 29.38
C HIS A 284 -3.71 -26.06 27.93
N LEU A 285 -4.52 -25.02 27.69
CA LEU A 285 -4.74 -24.50 26.35
C LEU A 285 -3.59 -23.58 25.94
N ALA A 286 -2.92 -23.92 24.84
CA ALA A 286 -1.88 -23.08 24.26
C ALA A 286 -1.84 -23.22 22.73
N GLY A 287 -1.16 -22.28 22.06
CA GLY A 287 -0.90 -22.37 20.62
C GLY A 287 -2.17 -22.58 19.78
N LYS A 288 -2.17 -23.61 18.93
CA LYS A 288 -3.30 -23.91 18.03
C LYS A 288 -4.57 -24.30 18.78
N GLU A 289 -4.45 -25.00 19.90
CA GLU A 289 -5.60 -25.46 20.69
C GLU A 289 -6.34 -24.28 21.32
N LEU A 290 -5.60 -23.30 21.86
CA LEU A 290 -6.16 -22.04 22.34
C LEU A 290 -6.89 -21.30 21.20
N GLY A 291 -6.29 -21.26 20.01
CA GLY A 291 -6.91 -20.65 18.83
C GLY A 291 -8.24 -21.31 18.46
N HIS A 292 -8.29 -22.65 18.38
CA HIS A 292 -9.51 -23.40 18.09
C HIS A 292 -10.57 -23.19 19.17
N PHE A 293 -10.20 -23.26 20.44
CA PHE A 293 -11.11 -23.01 21.55
C PHE A 293 -11.76 -21.62 21.46
N ILE A 294 -10.95 -20.57 21.23
CA ILE A 294 -11.43 -19.20 21.08
C ILE A 294 -12.44 -19.10 19.93
N VAL A 295 -12.15 -19.72 18.78
CA VAL A 295 -13.04 -19.70 17.61
C VAL A 295 -14.36 -20.38 17.94
N ASN A 296 -14.33 -21.58 18.50
CA ASN A 296 -15.54 -22.35 18.81
C ASN A 296 -16.39 -21.67 19.87
N PHE A 297 -15.76 -21.10 20.92
CA PHE A 297 -16.48 -20.34 21.93
C PHE A 297 -17.21 -19.13 21.32
N LYS A 298 -16.53 -18.38 20.44
CA LYS A 298 -17.14 -17.23 19.76
C LYS A 298 -18.36 -17.60 18.92
N GLN A 299 -18.35 -18.78 18.30
CA GLN A 299 -19.43 -19.26 17.44
C GLN A 299 -20.73 -19.58 18.20
N GLN A 300 -20.69 -19.68 19.53
CA GLN A 300 -21.90 -19.89 20.34
C GLN A 300 -22.83 -18.67 20.38
N PHE A 301 -22.33 -17.51 19.97
CA PHE A 301 -23.04 -16.25 20.10
C PHE A 301 -23.30 -15.63 18.73
N THR A 302 -24.57 -15.26 18.49
CA THR A 302 -24.94 -14.50 17.28
C THR A 302 -24.21 -13.15 17.21
N ASN A 303 -24.00 -12.50 18.37
CA ASN A 303 -23.20 -11.29 18.48
C ASN A 303 -22.26 -11.40 19.68
N PHE A 304 -21.13 -12.07 19.45
CA PHE A 304 -20.11 -12.31 20.47
C PHE A 304 -19.62 -11.03 21.15
N GLU A 305 -19.32 -9.99 20.37
CA GLU A 305 -18.77 -8.75 20.95
C GLU A 305 -19.77 -8.07 21.87
N GLU A 306 -21.05 -8.02 21.47
CA GLU A 306 -22.11 -7.48 22.32
C GLU A 306 -22.24 -8.24 23.63
N PHE A 307 -22.27 -9.58 23.54
CA PHE A 307 -22.30 -10.45 24.71
C PHE A 307 -21.15 -10.13 25.68
N ILE A 308 -19.92 -10.04 25.20
CA ILE A 308 -18.76 -9.72 26.05
C ILE A 308 -18.90 -8.33 26.69
N ILE A 309 -19.39 -7.34 25.95
CA ILE A 309 -19.48 -5.95 26.46
C ILE A 309 -20.49 -5.84 27.59
N VAL A 310 -21.69 -6.40 27.43
CA VAL A 310 -22.79 -6.26 28.40
C VAL A 310 -22.68 -7.23 29.58
N THR A 311 -21.92 -8.31 29.43
CA THR A 311 -21.78 -9.36 30.46
C THR A 311 -20.66 -9.02 31.43
N GLU A 312 -20.88 -9.29 32.72
CA GLU A 312 -19.88 -9.10 33.75
C GLU A 312 -18.73 -10.13 33.63
N LEU A 313 -17.51 -9.73 34.01
CA LEU A 313 -16.32 -10.57 33.80
C LEU A 313 -16.46 -11.98 34.40
N HIS A 314 -16.92 -12.08 35.66
CA HIS A 314 -17.09 -13.36 36.35
C HIS A 314 -18.10 -14.29 35.66
N GLU A 315 -19.08 -13.74 34.96
CA GLU A 315 -20.05 -14.52 34.18
C GLU A 315 -19.45 -14.99 32.86
N ILE A 316 -18.61 -14.18 32.21
CA ILE A 316 -17.84 -14.60 31.03
C ILE A 316 -16.88 -15.75 31.41
N GLU A 317 -16.16 -15.62 32.52
CA GLU A 317 -15.24 -16.67 33.01
C GLU A 317 -16.00 -17.99 33.27
N ARG A 318 -17.19 -17.91 33.86
CA ARG A 318 -18.06 -19.07 34.07
C ARG A 318 -18.49 -19.71 32.75
N ASN A 319 -18.94 -18.93 31.78
CA ASN A 319 -19.31 -19.43 30.45
C ASN A 319 -18.14 -20.13 29.74
N ILE A 320 -16.93 -19.59 29.86
CA ILE A 320 -15.70 -20.21 29.31
C ILE A 320 -15.47 -21.60 29.94
N LEU A 321 -15.57 -21.70 31.27
CA LEU A 321 -15.37 -22.96 31.99
C LEU A 321 -16.45 -24.00 31.67
N GLU A 322 -17.70 -23.58 31.56
CA GLU A 322 -18.82 -24.44 31.17
C GLU A 322 -18.64 -24.97 29.74
N PHE A 323 -18.25 -24.09 28.80
CA PHE A 323 -17.96 -24.49 27.44
C PHE A 323 -16.84 -25.53 27.38
N ALA A 324 -15.73 -25.30 28.08
CA ALA A 324 -14.60 -26.23 28.11
C ALA A 324 -14.95 -27.62 28.68
N ARG A 325 -15.93 -27.71 29.60
CA ARG A 325 -16.44 -29.00 30.08
C ARG A 325 -17.23 -29.72 28.99
N SER A 326 -18.13 -29.03 28.31
CA SER A 326 -18.95 -29.60 27.23
C SER A 326 -18.13 -30.07 26.02
N ASP A 327 -17.06 -29.36 25.69
CA ASP A 327 -16.18 -29.66 24.56
C ASP A 327 -15.36 -30.95 24.81
N ARG A 328 -14.93 -31.17 26.06
CA ARG A 328 -14.24 -32.40 26.50
C ARG A 328 -15.14 -33.63 26.49
N GLU A 329 -16.39 -33.49 26.93
CA GLU A 329 -17.38 -34.58 26.92
C GLU A 329 -17.75 -35.00 25.50
N THR A 330 -17.75 -34.05 24.56
CA THR A 330 -18.02 -34.32 23.15
C THR A 330 -16.81 -34.99 22.49
N SER A 331 -15.60 -34.53 22.75
CA SER A 331 -14.36 -35.12 22.21
C SER A 331 -14.06 -36.54 22.76
N SER A 332 -14.50 -36.86 23.98
CA SER A 332 -14.37 -38.20 24.58
C SER A 332 -15.40 -39.22 24.10
N LYS A 333 -16.45 -38.80 23.37
CA LYS A 333 -17.45 -39.70 22.76
C LYS A 333 -17.11 -40.14 21.33
N TYR A 334 -16.09 -39.52 20.72
CA TYR A 334 -15.65 -39.79 19.35
C TYR A 334 -14.21 -40.33 19.27
N ASN A 335 -13.57 -40.58 20.42
CA ASN A 335 -12.41 -41.45 20.57
C ASN A 335 -12.85 -42.75 21.23
#